data_AF-A0A3M2AMB8-F1
#
_entry.id   AF-A0A3M2AMB8-F1
#
_cell.length_a   1.000
_cell.length_b   1.000
_cell.length_c   1.000
_cell.angle_alpha   90.00
_cell.angle_beta   90.00
_cell.angle_gamma   90.00
#
_symmetry.space_group_name_H-M   'P 1'
#
loop_
_entity.id
_entity.type
_entity.pdbx_description
1 polymer ?
#
loop_
_entity_poly.entity_id
_entity_poly.type
_entity_poly.pdbx_seq_one_letter_code
_entity_poly.pdbx_strand_id
1 'polypeptide(L)'
;MKATRFLPPLLLLLGCAAPAPLPPPPAVDLGPVWAPWWRGDEDAALAAAEERGWERAGSVAGERLRQMLRSRRGERPALVAEVRRWRRDAPEDPDLAYLEARLIQDPARAEERFRALARRFPRHPWIGLGLASLVEGGGAPPRVVRSLLEAVPERADAAPFRRQIEARLLAREDRPRAALARLEEDAFVRGDRAALETWLGIAARAGLRAEEERGKAEVRRRALGLDVPLGARVATIGRRAVAEARARPGMGLAEFLALLDGWCGEAGLRSGWAEAPRYRLGPVGSLVRPEAGSSPPAAEWAEAGRTLLVGSAWGHGLEVLLLEGVERHRLRWPGRSEPLEILIARRGRGSRANGATGGTIFGGFYLRLDLLAAAAAALEDRLDRVRPLPEVPNLPPPLEPVEEDGRLPEDWDLDLRLGARCRADSGRSARELEFELLLLHEAGHLAEVLPLLDGGRRLWPALPAALASWLRSGDPMTWLEERAGLRALAASPHPRWALADLVRGAHSGPPRYRSAYRRVLGELIEAATAADLPPFWAWDRLEPGRLRALAERVLAGRGLAPLPAEGVEALLALPLPAAPAADG
;
A
#
# COMPACT_ATOMS: atom_id res chain seq x y z
N MET A 1 -24.94 -27.68 73.03
CA MET A 1 -26.07 -27.03 72.34
C MET A 1 -25.86 -25.53 72.34
N LYS A 2 -26.17 -24.89 71.22
CA LYS A 2 -25.64 -23.61 70.73
C LYS A 2 -26.29 -22.39 71.39
N ALA A 3 -25.46 -21.40 71.71
CA ALA A 3 -25.88 -20.05 72.09
C ALA A 3 -26.18 -19.23 70.83
N THR A 4 -27.38 -18.67 70.76
CA THR A 4 -27.81 -17.66 69.78
C THR A 4 -27.40 -16.28 70.28
N ARG A 5 -26.48 -15.63 69.56
CA ARG A 5 -26.28 -14.17 69.61
C ARG A 5 -26.66 -13.60 68.26
N PHE A 6 -27.74 -12.82 68.27
CA PHE A 6 -28.11 -11.92 67.18
C PHE A 6 -27.11 -10.75 67.16
N LEU A 7 -26.45 -10.55 66.02
CA LEU A 7 -25.80 -9.30 65.63
C LEU A 7 -26.60 -8.70 64.45
N PRO A 8 -26.80 -7.38 64.39
CA PRO A 8 -27.57 -6.73 63.33
C PRO A 8 -26.80 -6.74 61.99
N PRO A 9 -27.50 -6.78 60.84
CA PRO A 9 -26.88 -6.70 59.53
C PRO A 9 -26.57 -5.23 59.21
N LEU A 10 -25.42 -4.74 59.66
CA LEU A 10 -24.95 -3.39 59.35
C LEU A 10 -23.53 -3.45 58.78
N LEU A 11 -23.28 -4.33 57.80
CA LEU A 11 -22.02 -4.42 57.04
C LEU A 11 -22.20 -5.07 55.64
N LEU A 12 -23.33 -4.81 54.96
CA LEU A 12 -23.59 -5.24 53.56
C LEU A 12 -23.96 -4.06 52.64
N LEU A 13 -23.31 -2.92 52.86
CA LEU A 13 -23.33 -1.75 51.96
C LEU A 13 -21.89 -1.27 51.72
N LEU A 14 -20.97 -2.19 51.42
CA LEU A 14 -19.77 -1.82 50.67
C LEU A 14 -20.19 -1.72 49.21
N GLY A 15 -20.48 -0.48 48.81
CA GLY A 15 -20.97 -0.14 47.49
C GLY A 15 -20.08 -0.70 46.38
N CYS A 16 -20.69 -0.87 45.22
CA CYS A 16 -20.01 -0.85 43.94
C CYS A 16 -19.26 0.47 43.81
N ALA A 17 -18.11 0.59 44.46
CA ALA A 17 -17.17 1.66 44.21
C ALA A 17 -16.78 1.52 42.74
N ALA A 18 -17.16 2.50 41.93
CA ALA A 18 -16.56 2.67 40.62
C ALA A 18 -15.03 2.61 40.82
N PRO A 19 -14.29 1.81 40.02
CA PRO A 19 -12.84 1.81 40.12
C PRO A 19 -12.35 3.25 40.04
N ALA A 20 -11.47 3.62 40.97
CA ALA A 20 -10.92 4.96 41.06
C ALA A 20 -10.43 5.42 39.67
N PRO A 21 -10.68 6.69 39.28
CA PRO A 21 -10.13 7.21 38.03
C PRO A 21 -8.62 6.99 38.02
N LEU A 22 -8.11 6.42 36.94
CA LEU A 22 -6.67 6.25 36.76
C LEU A 22 -5.99 7.62 36.91
N PRO A 23 -4.87 7.72 37.64
CA PRO A 23 -4.14 8.98 37.73
C PRO A 23 -3.78 9.48 36.33
N PRO A 24 -3.81 10.80 36.10
CA PRO A 24 -3.45 11.35 34.79
C PRO A 24 -1.99 11.00 34.49
N PRO A 25 -1.69 10.40 33.31
CA PRO A 25 -0.32 10.14 32.91
C PRO A 25 0.43 11.47 32.69
N PRO A 26 1.78 11.45 32.69
CA PRO A 26 2.55 12.64 32.33
C PRO A 26 2.20 13.10 30.92
N ALA A 27 1.92 14.40 30.77
CA ALA A 27 1.77 15.03 29.46
C ALA A 27 3.16 15.05 28.78
N VAL A 28 3.34 14.23 27.75
CA VAL A 28 4.61 14.16 27.02
C VAL A 28 4.54 15.04 25.79
N ASP A 29 5.46 16.01 25.69
CA ASP A 29 5.67 16.78 24.46
C ASP A 29 6.33 15.89 23.39
N LEU A 30 5.60 15.69 22.29
CA LEU A 30 6.02 14.90 21.14
C LEU A 30 6.59 15.76 20.02
N GLY A 31 6.58 17.09 20.13
CA GLY A 31 7.20 18.01 19.17
C GLY A 31 8.64 17.62 18.78
N PRO A 32 9.50 17.20 19.73
CA PRO A 32 10.85 16.73 19.44
C PRO A 32 10.93 15.43 18.62
N VAL A 33 9.89 14.58 18.62
CA VAL A 33 9.79 13.41 17.74
C VAL A 33 9.33 13.84 16.34
N TRP A 34 8.40 14.79 16.26
CA TRP A 34 7.79 15.23 15.00
C TRP A 34 8.68 16.13 14.15
N ALA A 35 9.46 17.02 14.77
CA ALA A 35 10.35 17.94 14.05
C ALA A 35 11.36 17.23 13.12
N PRO A 36 12.12 16.21 13.56
CA PRO A 36 13.00 15.44 12.67
C PRO A 36 12.22 14.60 11.65
N TRP A 37 11.09 14.01 12.06
CA TRP A 37 10.21 13.24 11.18
C TRP A 37 9.70 14.06 9.96
N TRP A 38 9.41 15.34 10.15
CA TRP A 38 9.00 16.25 9.08
C TRP A 38 10.10 16.54 8.07
N ARG A 39 11.36 16.51 8.50
CA ARG A 39 12.53 16.69 7.64
C ARG A 39 12.95 15.40 6.95
N GLY A 40 12.25 14.30 7.20
CA GLY A 40 12.63 12.96 6.72
C GLY A 40 13.74 12.30 7.55
N ASP A 41 14.09 12.87 8.70
CA ASP A 41 15.12 12.32 9.59
C ASP A 41 14.47 11.32 10.57
N GLU A 42 14.29 10.08 10.10
CA GLU A 42 13.68 9.02 10.91
C GLU A 42 14.57 8.55 12.07
N ASP A 43 15.89 8.73 11.99
CA ASP A 43 16.86 8.35 13.03
C ASP A 43 16.79 9.28 14.24
N ALA A 44 16.82 10.59 14.01
CA ALA A 44 16.58 11.54 15.08
C ALA A 44 15.16 11.43 15.66
N ALA A 45 14.16 11.12 14.83
CA ALA A 45 12.80 10.86 15.32
C ALA A 45 12.73 9.63 16.23
N LEU A 46 13.40 8.53 15.87
CA LEU A 46 13.45 7.33 16.71
C LEU A 46 14.18 7.59 18.02
N ALA A 47 15.36 8.22 17.98
CA ALA A 47 16.12 8.54 19.19
C ALA A 47 15.27 9.38 20.18
N ALA A 48 14.57 10.41 19.67
CA ALA A 48 13.65 11.21 20.48
C ALA A 48 12.47 10.40 21.03
N ALA A 49 11.98 9.40 20.29
CA ALA A 49 10.90 8.52 20.73
C ALA A 49 11.36 7.51 21.79
N GLU A 50 12.61 7.03 21.74
CA GLU A 50 13.19 6.14 22.75
C GLU A 50 13.30 6.82 24.12
N GLU A 51 13.64 8.10 24.15
CA GLU A 51 13.65 8.92 25.38
C GLU A 51 12.25 9.09 26.00
N ARG A 52 11.20 8.93 25.19
CA ARG A 52 9.80 9.15 25.56
C ARG A 52 8.99 7.84 25.62
N GLY A 53 9.65 6.69 25.45
CA GLY A 53 9.04 5.36 25.41
C GLY A 53 8.54 4.89 26.78
N TRP A 54 7.90 3.72 26.79
CA TRP A 54 7.24 3.16 27.97
C TRP A 54 8.18 3.00 29.17
N GLU A 55 9.36 2.39 28.99
CA GLU A 55 10.33 2.15 30.07
C GLU A 55 10.85 3.44 30.72
N ARG A 56 10.95 4.56 29.98
CA ARG A 56 11.52 5.82 30.48
C ARG A 56 10.47 6.81 30.99
N ALA A 57 9.31 6.87 30.35
CA ALA A 57 8.30 7.91 30.58
C ALA A 57 6.92 7.37 30.94
N GLY A 58 6.69 6.05 30.92
CA GLY A 58 5.37 5.44 31.16
C GLY A 58 4.30 5.90 30.17
N SER A 59 4.71 6.38 28.99
CA SER A 59 3.80 7.01 28.02
C SER A 59 3.37 6.02 26.95
N VAL A 60 2.09 5.68 26.92
CA VAL A 60 1.51 4.90 25.81
C VAL A 60 1.63 5.68 24.51
N ALA A 61 1.35 6.99 24.50
CA ALA A 61 1.46 7.80 23.29
C ALA A 61 2.89 7.81 22.73
N GLY A 62 3.89 7.98 23.59
CA GLY A 62 5.31 7.92 23.21
C GLY A 62 5.70 6.52 22.72
N GLU A 63 5.31 5.47 23.44
CA GLU A 63 5.56 4.09 23.05
C GLU A 63 4.87 3.72 21.73
N ARG A 64 3.68 4.27 21.46
CA ARG A 64 2.98 4.02 20.19
C ARG A 64 3.78 4.51 18.99
N LEU A 65 4.43 5.67 19.14
CA LEU A 65 5.31 6.24 18.13
C LEU A 65 6.61 5.46 18.04
N ARG A 66 7.23 5.09 19.16
CA ARG A 66 8.42 4.21 19.17
C ARG A 66 8.15 2.90 18.43
N GLN A 67 7.06 2.21 18.77
CA GLN A 67 6.62 0.98 18.09
C GLN A 67 6.37 1.19 16.59
N MET A 68 5.76 2.30 16.20
CA MET A 68 5.54 2.64 14.79
C MET A 68 6.87 2.83 14.05
N LEU A 69 7.77 3.62 14.62
CA LEU A 69 9.10 3.93 14.05
C LEU A 69 9.95 2.66 13.94
N ARG A 70 9.99 1.83 14.98
CA ARG A 70 10.73 0.56 15.01
C ARG A 70 10.09 -0.50 14.10
N SER A 71 8.76 -0.59 14.04
CA SER A 71 8.09 -1.49 13.06
C SER A 71 8.41 -1.09 11.62
N ARG A 72 8.52 0.22 11.32
CA ARG A 72 8.95 0.67 9.99
C ARG A 72 10.37 0.21 9.66
N ARG A 73 11.23 -0.01 10.65
CA ARG A 73 12.60 -0.53 10.49
C ARG A 73 12.71 -2.07 10.48
N GLY A 74 11.58 -2.79 10.50
CA GLY A 74 11.59 -4.25 10.57
C GLY A 74 11.96 -4.80 11.94
N GLU A 75 11.81 -3.98 12.99
CA GLU A 75 12.12 -4.39 14.36
C GLU A 75 10.88 -4.88 15.13
N ARG A 76 9.77 -5.21 14.46
CA ARG A 76 8.58 -5.78 15.13
C ARG A 76 8.88 -7.04 15.94
N PRO A 77 9.72 -7.99 15.48
CA PRO A 77 10.05 -9.17 16.29
C PRO A 77 10.69 -8.80 17.63
N ALA A 78 11.59 -7.80 17.62
CA ALA A 78 12.23 -7.29 18.83
C ALA A 78 11.22 -6.59 19.74
N LEU A 79 10.32 -5.76 19.18
CA LEU A 79 9.23 -5.13 19.93
C LEU A 79 8.30 -6.16 20.58
N VAL A 80 7.95 -7.24 19.87
CA VAL A 80 7.09 -8.31 20.39
C VAL A 80 7.78 -9.02 21.55
N ALA A 81 9.06 -9.37 21.42
CA ALA A 81 9.83 -9.99 22.49
C ALA A 81 9.94 -9.06 23.72
N GLU A 82 10.18 -7.78 23.50
CA GLU A 82 10.29 -6.74 24.53
C GLU A 82 8.96 -6.56 25.28
N VAL A 83 7.85 -6.32 24.59
CA VAL A 83 6.54 -6.14 25.22
C VAL A 83 6.10 -7.40 25.97
N ARG A 84 6.43 -8.60 25.46
CA ARG A 84 6.12 -9.85 26.16
C ARG A 84 6.95 -10.05 27.42
N ARG A 85 8.20 -9.58 27.45
CA ARG A 85 8.98 -9.52 28.69
C ARG A 85 8.24 -8.65 29.71
N TRP A 86 7.85 -7.43 29.33
CA TRP A 86 7.09 -6.54 30.23
C TRP A 86 5.76 -7.16 30.69
N ARG A 87 5.03 -7.83 29.79
CA ARG A 87 3.77 -8.52 30.12
C ARG A 87 3.97 -9.68 31.09
N ARG A 88 5.14 -10.34 31.11
CA ARG A 88 5.45 -11.36 32.12
C ARG A 88 5.64 -10.73 33.50
N ASP A 89 6.27 -9.56 33.54
CA ASP A 89 6.53 -8.82 34.77
C ASP A 89 5.27 -8.11 35.31
N ALA A 90 4.36 -7.69 34.42
CA ALA A 90 3.10 -7.03 34.73
C ALA A 90 1.92 -7.57 33.86
N PRO A 91 1.41 -8.79 34.15
CA PRO A 91 0.42 -9.47 33.31
C PRO A 91 -0.98 -8.82 33.31
N GLU A 92 -1.28 -8.02 34.33
CA GLU A 92 -2.56 -7.34 34.50
C GLU A 92 -2.56 -5.90 33.97
N ASP A 93 -1.41 -5.41 33.48
CA ASP A 93 -1.30 -4.05 32.95
C ASP A 93 -2.04 -3.93 31.59
N PRO A 94 -3.10 -3.08 31.51
CA PRO A 94 -3.88 -2.89 30.29
C PRO A 94 -3.14 -2.08 29.21
N ASP A 95 -2.22 -1.21 29.58
CA ASP A 95 -1.38 -0.47 28.64
C ASP A 95 -0.41 -1.42 27.95
N LEU A 96 0.20 -2.34 28.69
CA LEU A 96 1.04 -3.39 28.08
C LEU A 96 0.21 -4.35 27.21
N ALA A 97 -1.01 -4.70 27.64
CA ALA A 97 -1.91 -5.55 26.84
C ALA A 97 -2.28 -4.87 25.51
N TYR A 98 -2.53 -3.57 25.56
CA TYR A 98 -2.75 -2.72 24.39
C TYR A 98 -1.54 -2.67 23.46
N LEU A 99 -0.36 -2.41 24.03
CA LEU A 99 0.90 -2.30 23.29
C LEU A 99 1.27 -3.63 22.60
N GLU A 100 0.94 -4.76 23.21
CA GLU A 100 1.10 -6.09 22.60
C GLU A 100 0.15 -6.28 21.41
N ALA A 101 -1.16 -6.00 21.61
CA ALA A 101 -2.17 -6.20 20.58
C ALA A 101 -1.93 -5.38 19.32
N ARG A 102 -1.28 -4.21 19.44
CA ARG A 102 -0.89 -3.37 18.29
C ARG A 102 0.18 -3.95 17.40
N LEU A 103 0.93 -4.94 17.88
CA LEU A 103 2.01 -5.57 17.12
C LEU A 103 1.51 -6.75 16.27
N ILE A 104 0.23 -7.13 16.38
CA ILE A 104 -0.40 -8.14 15.52
C ILE A 104 -0.56 -7.57 14.11
N GLN A 105 -0.11 -8.33 13.10
CA GLN A 105 -0.08 -7.85 11.71
C GLN A 105 -1.39 -8.12 10.98
N ASP A 106 -2.02 -9.26 11.25
CA ASP A 106 -3.32 -9.61 10.69
C ASP A 106 -4.42 -8.73 11.32
N PRO A 107 -5.10 -7.87 10.55
CA PRO A 107 -6.08 -6.95 11.11
C PRO A 107 -7.28 -7.63 11.78
N ALA A 108 -7.66 -8.83 11.33
CA ALA A 108 -8.79 -9.56 11.90
C ALA A 108 -8.41 -10.18 13.25
N ARG A 109 -7.20 -10.76 13.36
CA ARG A 109 -6.64 -11.23 14.63
C ARG A 109 -6.42 -10.07 15.60
N ALA A 110 -5.93 -8.94 15.10
CA ALA A 110 -5.81 -7.72 15.90
C ALA A 110 -7.19 -7.31 16.42
N GLU A 111 -8.21 -7.25 15.57
CA GLU A 111 -9.58 -6.89 15.99
C GLU A 111 -10.13 -7.86 17.04
N GLU A 112 -9.99 -9.17 16.84
CA GLU A 112 -10.40 -10.19 17.80
C GLU A 112 -9.72 -10.00 19.15
N ARG A 113 -8.40 -9.77 19.14
CA ARG A 113 -7.62 -9.46 20.34
C ARG A 113 -8.11 -8.19 21.02
N PHE A 114 -8.35 -7.12 20.26
CA PHE A 114 -8.86 -5.86 20.77
C PHE A 114 -10.27 -5.98 21.33
N ARG A 115 -11.16 -6.81 20.75
CA ARG A 115 -12.48 -7.13 21.29
C ARG A 115 -12.37 -7.86 22.62
N ALA A 116 -11.47 -8.84 22.72
CA ALA A 116 -11.22 -9.55 23.98
C ALA A 116 -10.67 -8.61 25.07
N LEU A 117 -9.73 -7.73 24.70
CA LEU A 117 -9.19 -6.71 25.60
C LEU A 117 -10.24 -5.68 26.02
N ALA A 118 -11.11 -5.22 25.11
CA ALA A 118 -12.16 -4.26 25.43
C ALA A 118 -13.21 -4.85 26.39
N ARG A 119 -13.49 -6.17 26.31
CA ARG A 119 -14.33 -6.86 27.31
C ARG A 119 -13.67 -6.89 28.69
N ARG A 120 -12.35 -7.11 28.73
CA ARG A 120 -11.59 -7.19 29.98
C ARG A 120 -11.31 -5.82 30.60
N PHE A 121 -11.06 -4.80 29.78
CA PHE A 121 -10.67 -3.45 30.17
C PHE A 121 -11.59 -2.39 29.51
N PRO A 122 -12.89 -2.38 29.84
CA PRO A 122 -13.91 -1.59 29.11
C PRO A 122 -13.72 -0.08 29.20
N ARG A 123 -13.02 0.42 30.22
CA ARG A 123 -12.74 1.85 30.42
C ARG A 123 -11.36 2.28 29.93
N HIS A 124 -10.63 1.41 29.25
CA HIS A 124 -9.28 1.72 28.83
C HIS A 124 -9.28 2.45 27.48
N PRO A 125 -8.87 3.74 27.44
CA PRO A 125 -9.08 4.59 26.27
C PRO A 125 -8.32 4.08 25.04
N TRP A 126 -7.08 3.65 25.23
CA TRP A 126 -6.24 3.19 24.14
C TRP A 126 -6.76 1.89 23.52
N ILE A 127 -7.31 0.97 24.34
CA ILE A 127 -7.90 -0.28 23.87
C ILE A 127 -9.17 0.02 23.08
N GLY A 128 -10.05 0.87 23.61
CA GLY A 128 -11.28 1.28 22.93
C GLY A 128 -11.01 1.99 21.60
N LEU A 129 -10.05 2.93 21.56
CA LEU A 129 -9.67 3.62 20.31
C LEU A 129 -8.98 2.69 19.32
N GLY A 130 -8.16 1.74 19.79
CA GLY A 130 -7.55 0.72 18.95
C GLY A 130 -8.60 -0.14 18.25
N LEU A 131 -9.59 -0.62 19.01
CA LEU A 131 -10.74 -1.35 18.47
C LEU A 131 -11.54 -0.51 17.48
N ALA A 132 -11.90 0.73 17.84
CA ALA A 132 -12.65 1.63 16.96
C ALA A 132 -11.91 1.89 15.64
N SER A 133 -10.58 2.07 15.68
CA SER A 133 -9.76 2.27 14.48
C SER A 133 -9.70 1.03 13.59
N LEU A 134 -9.63 -0.18 14.16
CA LEU A 134 -9.62 -1.43 13.39
C LEU A 134 -10.98 -1.68 12.73
N VAL A 135 -12.06 -1.51 13.48
CA VAL A 135 -13.43 -1.66 13.00
C VAL A 135 -13.76 -0.63 11.91
N GLU A 136 -13.28 0.61 12.07
CA GLU A 136 -13.39 1.66 11.04
C GLU A 136 -12.63 1.29 9.76
N GLY A 137 -11.37 0.85 9.89
CA GLY A 137 -10.53 0.42 8.76
C GLY A 137 -11.04 -0.84 8.06
N GLY A 138 -11.77 -1.71 8.78
CA GLY A 138 -12.49 -2.87 8.24
C GLY A 138 -13.78 -2.53 7.50
N GLY A 139 -14.15 -1.25 7.40
CA GLY A 139 -15.32 -0.80 6.64
C GLY A 139 -16.65 -0.89 7.37
N ALA A 140 -16.66 -1.13 8.69
CA ALA A 140 -17.90 -1.22 9.46
C ALA A 140 -18.77 0.04 9.35
N PRO A 141 -20.11 -0.05 9.50
CA PRO A 141 -21.00 1.12 9.41
C PRO A 141 -20.63 2.23 10.41
N PRO A 142 -20.72 3.52 10.04
CA PRO A 142 -20.34 4.64 10.92
C PRO A 142 -20.98 4.62 12.32
N ARG A 143 -22.25 4.19 12.41
CA ARG A 143 -22.98 4.01 13.68
C ARG A 143 -22.29 3.05 14.66
N VAL A 144 -21.66 1.98 14.14
CA VAL A 144 -20.97 0.98 14.96
C VAL A 144 -19.71 1.59 15.55
N VAL A 145 -18.93 2.28 14.72
CA VAL A 145 -17.71 2.95 15.18
C VAL A 145 -18.04 4.07 16.17
N ARG A 146 -19.12 4.84 15.94
CA ARG A 146 -19.56 5.90 16.86
C ARG A 146 -19.94 5.34 18.22
N SER A 147 -20.72 4.25 18.27
CA SER A 147 -21.04 3.57 19.52
C SER A 147 -19.79 3.09 20.27
N LEU A 148 -18.78 2.59 19.54
CA LEU A 148 -17.49 2.25 20.15
C LEU A 148 -16.80 3.50 20.73
N LEU A 149 -16.72 4.60 19.99
CA LEU A 149 -16.11 5.86 20.44
C LEU A 149 -16.81 6.49 21.65
N GLU A 150 -18.15 6.42 21.71
CA GLU A 150 -18.95 6.89 22.84
C GLU A 150 -18.64 6.10 24.13
N ALA A 151 -18.30 4.81 24.00
CA ALA A 151 -17.89 3.98 25.13
C ALA A 151 -16.44 4.23 25.58
N VAL A 152 -15.62 4.95 24.80
CA VAL A 152 -14.23 5.27 25.14
C VAL A 152 -14.17 6.52 26.03
N PRO A 153 -13.60 6.43 27.25
CA PRO A 153 -13.36 7.60 28.08
C PRO A 153 -12.42 8.62 27.42
N GLU A 154 -12.67 9.91 27.64
CA GLU A 154 -11.79 10.97 27.15
C GLU A 154 -10.47 10.97 27.94
N ARG A 155 -9.34 10.99 27.22
CA ARG A 155 -8.01 11.28 27.79
C ARG A 155 -7.20 12.19 26.88
N ALA A 156 -6.45 13.11 27.47
CA ALA A 156 -5.71 14.15 26.75
C ALA A 156 -4.62 13.56 25.83
N ASP A 157 -3.91 12.52 26.27
CA ASP A 157 -2.88 11.80 25.51
C ASP A 157 -3.44 11.06 24.29
N ALA A 158 -4.72 10.70 24.33
CA ALA A 158 -5.41 9.96 23.27
C ALA A 158 -6.28 10.84 22.34
N ALA A 159 -6.47 12.12 22.69
CA ALA A 159 -7.36 13.03 21.98
C ALA A 159 -7.00 13.25 20.50
N PRO A 160 -5.72 13.42 20.09
CA PRO A 160 -5.37 13.55 18.67
C PRO A 160 -5.77 12.31 17.86
N PHE A 161 -5.55 11.11 18.41
CA PHE A 161 -5.90 9.87 17.74
C PHE A 161 -7.42 9.71 17.60
N ARG A 162 -8.18 10.06 18.66
CA ARG A 162 -9.65 10.10 18.60
C ARG A 162 -10.15 11.05 17.51
N ARG A 163 -9.60 12.27 17.41
CA ARG A 163 -9.99 13.25 16.37
C ARG A 163 -9.77 12.74 14.95
N GLN A 164 -8.70 11.98 14.71
CA GLN A 164 -8.46 11.37 13.40
C GLN A 164 -9.52 10.32 13.04
N ILE A 165 -9.93 9.47 14.00
CA ILE A 165 -11.02 8.49 13.77
C ILE A 165 -12.35 9.22 13.52
N GLU A 166 -12.67 10.23 14.34
CA GLU A 166 -13.89 11.05 14.18
C GLU A 166 -13.94 11.77 12.82
N ALA A 167 -12.82 12.32 12.36
CA ALA A 167 -12.73 12.96 11.05
C ALA A 167 -12.99 11.94 9.92
N ARG A 168 -12.39 10.74 9.97
CA ARG A 168 -12.65 9.70 8.97
C ARG A 168 -14.12 9.25 8.98
N LEU A 169 -14.76 9.19 10.15
CA LEU A 169 -16.19 8.89 10.25
C LEU A 169 -17.06 9.98 9.62
N LEU A 170 -16.80 11.25 9.93
CA LEU A 170 -17.51 12.37 9.34
C LEU A 170 -17.38 12.37 7.81
N ALA A 171 -16.20 12.04 7.28
CA ALA A 171 -16.00 11.91 5.83
C ALA A 171 -16.82 10.76 5.23
N ARG A 172 -16.95 9.62 5.93
CA ARG A 172 -17.79 8.48 5.51
C ARG A 172 -19.30 8.75 5.60
N GLU A 173 -19.69 9.72 6.41
CA GLU A 173 -21.07 10.21 6.55
C GLU A 173 -21.40 11.33 5.55
N ASP A 174 -20.59 11.50 4.50
CA ASP A 174 -20.72 12.57 3.50
C ASP A 174 -20.67 13.98 4.10
N ARG A 175 -19.89 14.15 5.18
CA ARG A 175 -19.63 15.44 5.83
C ARG A 175 -18.14 15.83 5.76
N PRO A 176 -17.53 15.86 4.56
CA PRO A 176 -16.08 16.00 4.42
C PRO A 176 -15.56 17.35 4.93
N ARG A 177 -16.30 18.46 4.79
CA ARG A 177 -15.86 19.75 5.34
C ARG A 177 -15.83 19.78 6.88
N ALA A 178 -16.80 19.13 7.53
CA ALA A 178 -16.79 18.98 8.98
C ALA A 178 -15.63 18.08 9.44
N ALA A 179 -15.32 17.04 8.66
CA ALA A 179 -14.16 16.20 8.89
C ALA A 179 -12.84 16.95 8.79
N LEU A 180 -12.68 17.81 7.77
CA LEU A 180 -11.50 18.66 7.62
C LEU A 180 -11.38 19.65 8.78
N ALA A 181 -12.46 20.37 9.14
CA ALA A 181 -12.46 21.28 10.29
C ALA A 181 -12.01 20.60 11.59
N ARG A 182 -12.34 19.31 11.77
CA ARG A 182 -11.90 18.51 12.94
C ARG A 182 -10.39 18.28 12.99
N LEU A 183 -9.71 18.33 11.85
CA LEU A 183 -8.27 18.10 11.69
C LEU A 183 -7.46 19.39 11.58
N GLU A 184 -8.09 20.56 11.40
CA GLU A 184 -7.40 21.79 10.99
C GLU A 184 -6.31 22.23 11.96
N GLU A 185 -6.64 22.28 13.25
CA GLU A 185 -5.69 22.65 14.31
C GLU A 185 -4.50 21.68 14.34
N ASP A 186 -4.76 20.37 14.27
CA ASP A 186 -3.71 19.36 14.30
C ASP A 186 -2.85 19.44 13.03
N ALA A 187 -3.44 19.53 11.83
CA ALA A 187 -2.73 19.48 10.56
C ALA A 187 -1.90 20.72 10.23
N PHE A 188 -2.43 21.92 10.49
CA PHE A 188 -1.82 23.19 10.03
C PHE A 188 -1.21 24.03 11.16
N VAL A 189 -1.74 23.95 12.39
CA VAL A 189 -1.23 24.76 13.52
C VAL A 189 -0.21 23.96 14.32
N ARG A 190 -0.59 22.75 14.77
CA ARG A 190 0.32 21.85 15.50
C ARG A 190 1.29 21.11 14.56
N GLY A 191 1.00 21.12 13.26
CA GLY A 191 1.82 20.45 12.27
C GLY A 191 1.90 18.94 12.49
N ASP A 192 0.81 18.27 12.86
CA ASP A 192 0.74 16.81 12.91
C ASP A 192 0.66 16.24 11.49
N ARG A 193 1.63 15.40 11.14
CA ARG A 193 1.71 14.78 9.81
C ARG A 193 0.59 13.79 9.56
N ALA A 194 0.22 12.99 10.55
CA ALA A 194 -0.88 12.03 10.40
C ALA A 194 -2.22 12.75 10.22
N ALA A 195 -2.40 13.91 10.87
CA ALA A 195 -3.55 14.77 10.65
C ALA A 195 -3.55 15.39 9.24
N LEU A 196 -2.40 15.87 8.74
CA LEU A 196 -2.27 16.42 7.39
C LEU A 196 -2.47 15.37 6.30
N GLU A 197 -1.95 14.15 6.48
CA GLU A 197 -2.16 13.01 5.57
C GLU A 197 -3.64 12.58 5.58
N THR A 198 -4.28 12.56 6.75
CA THR A 198 -5.72 12.29 6.87
C THR A 198 -6.55 13.40 6.19
N TRP A 199 -6.17 14.68 6.36
CA TRP A 199 -6.78 15.83 5.69
C TRP A 199 -6.73 15.68 4.18
N LEU A 200 -5.54 15.42 3.63
CA LEU A 200 -5.34 15.21 2.19
C LEU A 200 -6.19 14.06 1.65
N GLY A 201 -6.20 12.93 2.39
CA GLY A 201 -7.00 11.76 2.02
C GLY A 201 -8.50 12.01 2.03
N ILE A 202 -9.00 12.87 2.92
CA ILE A 202 -10.43 13.25 2.98
C ILE A 202 -10.76 14.24 1.87
N ALA A 203 -9.97 15.30 1.70
CA ALA A 203 -10.20 16.34 0.70
C ALA A 203 -10.20 15.76 -0.73
N ALA A 204 -9.23 14.89 -1.04
CA ALA A 204 -9.13 14.22 -2.33
C ALA A 204 -10.34 13.29 -2.61
N ARG A 205 -10.77 12.50 -1.62
CA ARG A 205 -11.92 11.60 -1.76
C ARG A 205 -13.25 12.34 -1.94
N ALA A 206 -13.37 13.50 -1.31
CA ALA A 206 -14.56 14.33 -1.36
C ALA A 206 -14.60 15.30 -2.56
N GLY A 207 -13.55 15.33 -3.40
CA GLY A 207 -13.46 16.29 -4.50
C GLY A 207 -13.31 17.75 -4.07
N LEU A 208 -12.89 18.00 -2.82
CA LEU A 208 -12.71 19.32 -2.23
C LEU A 208 -11.37 19.92 -2.67
N ARG A 209 -11.35 20.44 -3.91
CA ARG A 209 -10.11 20.87 -4.58
C ARG A 209 -9.36 21.98 -3.86
N ALA A 210 -10.06 22.95 -3.28
CA ALA A 210 -9.40 24.07 -2.60
C ALA A 210 -8.68 23.60 -1.32
N GLU A 211 -9.30 22.69 -0.59
CA GLU A 211 -8.79 22.10 0.63
C GLU A 211 -7.68 21.07 0.35
N GLU A 212 -7.79 20.33 -0.75
CA GLU A 212 -6.74 19.45 -1.26
C GLU A 212 -5.52 20.25 -1.71
N GLU A 213 -5.72 21.33 -2.48
CA GLU A 213 -4.62 22.22 -2.89
C GLU A 213 -4.04 22.98 -1.69
N ARG A 214 -4.82 23.34 -0.66
CA ARG A 214 -4.27 23.87 0.61
C ARG A 214 -3.38 22.85 1.31
N GLY A 215 -3.82 21.60 1.43
CA GLY A 215 -3.01 20.53 2.02
C GLY A 215 -1.73 20.27 1.20
N LYS A 216 -1.85 20.20 -0.12
CA LYS A 216 -0.70 20.01 -1.01
C LYS A 216 0.20 21.24 -1.08
N ALA A 217 -0.36 22.44 -0.97
CA ALA A 217 0.38 23.69 -0.88
C ALA A 217 1.07 23.77 0.47
N GLU A 218 0.53 23.23 1.55
CA GLU A 218 1.28 23.11 2.79
C GLU A 218 2.44 22.12 2.63
N VAL A 219 2.24 21.04 1.88
CA VAL A 219 3.33 20.10 1.50
C VAL A 219 4.35 20.74 0.53
N ARG A 220 3.90 21.55 -0.43
CA ARG A 220 4.73 22.17 -1.48
C ARG A 220 5.37 23.51 -1.07
N ARG A 221 4.72 24.28 -0.19
CA ARG A 221 5.29 25.45 0.53
C ARG A 221 6.52 25.00 1.32
N ARG A 222 6.46 23.77 1.82
CA ARG A 222 7.60 23.10 2.43
C ARG A 222 8.63 22.57 1.41
N ALA A 223 8.43 22.79 0.09
CA ALA A 223 9.19 22.11 -0.98
C ALA A 223 9.40 22.86 -2.35
N LEU A 224 9.29 24.20 -2.47
CA LEU A 224 9.83 25.04 -3.59
C LEU A 224 9.19 24.93 -5.04
N GLY A 225 9.67 25.70 -6.07
CA GLY A 225 9.03 25.91 -7.42
C GLY A 225 9.84 26.40 -8.69
N LEU A 226 9.12 26.80 -9.79
CA LEU A 226 9.41 27.57 -11.08
C LEU A 226 9.73 26.92 -12.49
N ASP A 227 9.87 27.76 -13.56
CA ASP A 227 9.22 27.89 -14.93
C ASP A 227 9.72 27.05 -16.16
N VAL A 228 8.99 27.03 -17.32
CA VAL A 228 8.82 25.77 -18.10
C VAL A 228 9.05 25.72 -19.67
N PRO A 229 9.96 24.83 -20.21
CA PRO A 229 10.34 24.60 -21.65
C PRO A 229 9.32 23.94 -22.65
N LEU A 230 9.70 23.53 -23.88
CA LEU A 230 8.84 22.74 -24.81
C LEU A 230 8.29 21.46 -24.19
N GLY A 231 9.17 20.65 -23.59
CA GLY A 231 8.74 19.50 -22.79
C GLY A 231 7.73 19.89 -21.73
N ALA A 232 7.71 21.16 -21.36
CA ALA A 232 6.72 21.72 -20.49
C ALA A 232 5.51 22.40 -21.13
N ARG A 233 5.54 22.81 -22.41
CA ARG A 233 4.32 23.07 -23.19
C ARG A 233 3.53 21.78 -23.36
N VAL A 234 4.20 20.69 -23.75
CA VAL A 234 3.61 19.34 -23.79
C VAL A 234 3.17 18.90 -22.40
N ALA A 235 3.99 19.09 -21.36
CA ALA A 235 3.55 18.78 -20.00
C ALA A 235 2.38 19.65 -19.53
N THR A 236 2.28 20.91 -19.96
CA THR A 236 1.15 21.78 -19.64
C THR A 236 -0.13 21.28 -20.28
N ILE A 237 -0.10 20.91 -21.56
CA ILE A 237 -1.27 20.30 -22.23
C ILE A 237 -1.61 18.94 -21.62
N GLY A 238 -0.63 18.07 -21.38
CA GLY A 238 -0.85 16.78 -20.73
C GLY A 238 -1.38 16.90 -19.30
N ARG A 239 -0.92 17.90 -18.53
CA ARG A 239 -1.45 18.21 -17.18
C ARG A 239 -2.89 18.73 -17.24
N ARG A 240 -3.20 19.61 -18.20
CA ARG A 240 -4.57 20.07 -18.46
C ARG A 240 -5.48 18.89 -18.79
N ALA A 241 -5.02 17.99 -19.66
CA ALA A 241 -5.75 16.79 -20.07
C ALA A 241 -6.04 15.85 -18.88
N VAL A 242 -5.04 15.58 -18.05
CA VAL A 242 -5.21 14.79 -16.82
C VAL A 242 -6.19 15.45 -15.84
N ALA A 243 -6.10 16.77 -15.67
CA ALA A 243 -6.98 17.53 -14.78
C ALA A 243 -8.43 17.57 -15.28
N GLU A 244 -8.64 17.71 -16.58
CA GLU A 244 -9.98 17.71 -17.19
C GLU A 244 -10.65 16.35 -17.05
N ALA A 245 -9.93 15.26 -17.35
CA ALA A 245 -10.44 13.90 -17.18
C ALA A 245 -10.81 13.60 -15.71
N ARG A 246 -10.05 14.14 -14.74
CA ARG A 246 -10.39 14.10 -13.31
C ARG A 246 -11.65 14.90 -12.97
N ALA A 247 -11.88 16.00 -13.67
CA ALA A 247 -12.99 16.90 -13.41
C ALA A 247 -14.32 16.39 -13.94
N ARG A 248 -14.29 15.58 -15.00
CA ARG A 248 -15.48 15.19 -15.77
C ARG A 248 -15.50 13.67 -15.95
N PRO A 249 -15.81 12.90 -14.90
CA PRO A 249 -15.77 11.43 -14.94
C PRO A 249 -16.76 10.79 -15.94
N GLY A 250 -17.75 11.54 -16.45
CA GLY A 250 -18.68 11.10 -17.50
C GLY A 250 -18.23 11.41 -18.93
N MET A 251 -17.07 12.03 -19.12
CA MET A 251 -16.57 12.41 -20.45
C MET A 251 -16.23 11.16 -21.28
N GLY A 252 -16.74 11.12 -22.51
CA GLY A 252 -16.42 10.05 -23.46
C GLY A 252 -15.02 10.23 -24.06
N LEU A 253 -14.40 9.12 -24.48
CA LEU A 253 -13.08 9.16 -25.13
C LEU A 253 -13.06 10.05 -26.38
N ALA A 254 -14.11 10.00 -27.21
CA ALA A 254 -14.17 10.83 -28.42
C ALA A 254 -14.25 12.33 -28.11
N GLU A 255 -15.05 12.71 -27.12
CA GLU A 255 -15.16 14.09 -26.63
C GLU A 255 -13.81 14.57 -26.07
N PHE A 256 -13.15 13.74 -25.26
CA PHE A 256 -11.85 14.06 -24.69
C PHE A 256 -10.78 14.31 -25.77
N LEU A 257 -10.71 13.46 -26.80
CA LEU A 257 -9.71 13.60 -27.85
C LEU A 257 -9.93 14.86 -28.70
N ALA A 258 -11.19 15.25 -28.94
CA ALA A 258 -11.50 16.51 -29.62
C ALA A 258 -11.05 17.74 -28.80
N LEU A 259 -11.25 17.71 -27.47
CA LEU A 259 -10.74 18.76 -26.57
C LEU A 259 -9.22 18.82 -26.57
N LEU A 260 -8.56 17.64 -26.53
CA LEU A 260 -7.11 17.54 -26.59
C LEU A 260 -6.54 18.15 -27.88
N ASP A 261 -7.18 17.91 -29.02
CA ASP A 261 -6.80 18.48 -30.31
C ASP A 261 -6.94 20.01 -30.34
N GLY A 262 -8.01 20.54 -29.76
CA GLY A 262 -8.19 21.99 -29.58
C GLY A 262 -7.07 22.61 -28.75
N TRP A 263 -6.72 21.99 -27.62
CA TRP A 263 -5.64 22.49 -26.75
C TRP A 263 -4.25 22.38 -27.39
N CYS A 264 -4.00 21.34 -28.19
CA CYS A 264 -2.76 21.22 -28.94
C CYS A 264 -2.64 22.34 -29.97
N GLY A 265 -3.71 22.63 -30.72
CA GLY A 265 -3.75 23.74 -31.66
C GLY A 265 -3.50 25.10 -30.99
N GLU A 266 -4.13 25.37 -29.85
CA GLU A 266 -3.90 26.59 -29.04
C GLU A 266 -2.44 26.74 -28.58
N ALA A 267 -1.75 25.63 -28.31
CA ALA A 267 -0.38 25.60 -27.82
C ALA A 267 0.68 25.50 -28.93
N GLY A 268 0.28 25.50 -30.21
CA GLY A 268 1.17 25.31 -31.35
C GLY A 268 1.80 23.92 -31.43
N LEU A 269 1.12 22.91 -30.88
CA LEU A 269 1.45 21.49 -30.96
C LEU A 269 0.65 20.81 -32.08
N ARG A 270 1.13 19.68 -32.60
CA ARG A 270 0.41 18.87 -33.58
C ARG A 270 -0.88 18.30 -32.97
N SER A 271 -2.00 18.57 -33.63
CA SER A 271 -3.31 17.96 -33.39
C SER A 271 -3.53 16.73 -34.29
N GLY A 272 -4.57 15.94 -34.01
CA GLY A 272 -4.93 14.70 -34.71
C GLY A 272 -5.10 13.48 -33.79
N TRP A 273 -5.22 13.68 -32.48
CA TRP A 273 -5.42 12.60 -31.50
C TRP A 273 -6.77 11.91 -31.67
N ALA A 274 -7.81 12.61 -32.14
CA ALA A 274 -9.12 12.01 -32.40
C ALA A 274 -9.04 10.88 -33.46
N GLU A 275 -8.16 11.03 -34.44
CA GLU A 275 -7.95 10.12 -35.57
C GLU A 275 -6.85 9.09 -35.31
N ALA A 276 -6.13 9.21 -34.19
CA ALA A 276 -5.05 8.29 -33.84
C ALA A 276 -5.57 6.83 -33.75
N PRO A 277 -4.80 5.85 -34.25
CA PRO A 277 -5.20 4.46 -34.25
C PRO A 277 -5.34 3.93 -32.81
N ARG A 278 -6.16 2.90 -32.62
CA ARG A 278 -6.55 2.42 -31.28
C ARG A 278 -6.51 0.90 -31.19
N TYR A 279 -6.05 0.40 -30.05
CA TYR A 279 -6.35 -0.96 -29.64
C TYR A 279 -7.81 -1.03 -29.16
N ARG A 280 -8.55 -2.07 -29.58
CA ARG A 280 -9.96 -2.26 -29.22
C ARG A 280 -10.15 -3.66 -28.61
N LEU A 281 -10.75 -3.71 -27.43
CA LEU A 281 -11.16 -4.95 -26.77
C LEU A 281 -12.68 -5.15 -26.87
N GLY A 282 -13.17 -5.30 -28.10
CA GLY A 282 -14.61 -5.38 -28.37
C GLY A 282 -15.38 -4.20 -27.73
N PRO A 283 -16.50 -4.43 -27.01
CA PRO A 283 -17.24 -3.38 -26.32
C PRO A 283 -16.64 -3.00 -24.95
N VAL A 284 -15.61 -3.72 -24.48
CA VAL A 284 -15.11 -3.61 -23.09
C VAL A 284 -14.16 -2.43 -22.93
N GLY A 285 -13.48 -2.01 -23.99
CA GLY A 285 -12.62 -0.84 -23.92
C GLY A 285 -11.79 -0.56 -25.16
N SER A 286 -11.11 0.58 -25.12
CA SER A 286 -10.17 1.01 -26.16
C SER A 286 -9.02 1.83 -25.57
N LEU A 287 -7.85 1.76 -26.18
CA LEU A 287 -6.67 2.54 -25.83
C LEU A 287 -6.08 3.13 -27.12
N VAL A 288 -5.82 4.44 -27.13
CA VAL A 288 -5.08 5.07 -28.21
C VAL A 288 -3.67 4.50 -28.23
N ARG A 289 -3.22 4.10 -29.42
CA ARG A 289 -1.91 3.47 -29.66
C ARG A 289 -0.78 4.41 -29.22
N PRO A 290 -0.04 4.09 -28.14
CA PRO A 290 0.94 4.99 -27.56
C PRO A 290 2.29 5.00 -28.29
N GLU A 291 2.47 4.14 -29.29
CA GLU A 291 3.70 4.00 -30.04
C GLU A 291 4.05 5.31 -30.76
N ALA A 292 5.31 5.75 -30.70
CA ALA A 292 5.73 7.05 -31.24
C ALA A 292 5.40 7.23 -32.74
N GLY A 293 5.38 6.14 -33.51
CA GLY A 293 5.06 6.15 -34.94
C GLY A 293 3.59 5.92 -35.27
N SER A 294 2.69 5.83 -34.28
CA SER A 294 1.29 5.51 -34.51
C SER A 294 0.50 6.67 -35.13
N SER A 295 0.92 7.92 -34.87
CA SER A 295 0.32 9.14 -35.41
C SER A 295 1.27 10.35 -35.31
N PRO A 296 1.08 11.43 -36.10
CA PRO A 296 1.92 12.62 -36.02
C PRO A 296 1.97 13.30 -34.64
N PRO A 297 0.87 13.40 -33.86
CA PRO A 297 0.92 13.92 -32.48
C PRO A 297 1.71 13.02 -31.52
N ALA A 298 1.57 11.70 -31.64
CA ALA A 298 2.35 10.75 -30.83
C ALA A 298 3.86 10.90 -31.07
N ALA A 299 4.26 11.16 -32.32
CA ALA A 299 5.66 11.42 -32.68
C ALA A 299 6.22 12.70 -32.06
N GLU A 300 5.46 13.81 -32.10
CA GLU A 300 5.89 15.08 -31.49
C GLU A 300 5.99 14.99 -29.96
N TRP A 301 5.04 14.29 -29.31
CA TRP A 301 5.11 14.07 -27.87
C TRP A 301 6.29 13.16 -27.53
N ALA A 302 6.57 12.15 -28.35
CA ALA A 302 7.74 11.29 -28.20
C ALA A 302 9.06 12.07 -28.30
N GLU A 303 9.18 13.02 -29.23
CA GLU A 303 10.33 13.92 -29.37
C GLU A 303 10.54 14.78 -28.12
N ALA A 304 9.44 15.23 -27.50
CA ALA A 304 9.48 15.91 -26.21
C ALA A 304 9.79 14.97 -25.01
N GLY A 305 10.11 13.70 -25.27
CA GLY A 305 10.32 12.66 -24.26
C GLY A 305 9.06 12.36 -23.46
N ARG A 306 7.87 12.51 -24.06
CA ARG A 306 6.56 12.29 -23.43
C ARG A 306 5.81 11.16 -24.12
N THR A 307 4.90 10.53 -23.38
CA THR A 307 3.90 9.61 -23.93
C THR A 307 2.58 9.86 -23.23
N LEU A 308 1.49 9.95 -23.99
CA LEU A 308 0.14 9.98 -23.43
C LEU A 308 -0.49 8.60 -23.60
N LEU A 309 -0.88 7.98 -22.49
CA LEU A 309 -1.74 6.81 -22.48
C LEU A 309 -3.16 7.30 -22.24
N VAL A 310 -4.03 7.14 -23.23
CA VAL A 310 -5.43 7.57 -23.13
C VAL A 310 -6.35 6.47 -23.64
N GLY A 311 -7.29 6.06 -22.81
CA GLY A 311 -8.21 4.98 -23.14
C GLY A 311 -9.50 5.06 -22.35
N SER A 312 -10.42 4.17 -22.68
CA SER A 312 -11.66 4.00 -21.94
C SER A 312 -11.93 2.52 -21.71
N ALA A 313 -12.40 2.15 -20.53
CA ALA A 313 -12.82 0.78 -20.23
C ALA A 313 -14.17 0.75 -19.51
N TRP A 314 -14.92 -0.33 -19.71
CA TRP A 314 -16.17 -0.58 -19.02
C TRP A 314 -15.93 -0.67 -17.50
N GLY A 315 -16.80 -0.03 -16.72
CA GLY A 315 -16.65 0.11 -15.26
C GLY A 315 -15.62 1.15 -14.80
N HIS A 316 -14.78 1.64 -15.72
CA HIS A 316 -13.63 2.49 -15.40
C HIS A 316 -13.66 3.86 -16.07
N GLY A 317 -14.48 4.04 -17.12
CA GLY A 317 -14.63 5.30 -17.84
C GLY A 317 -13.38 5.68 -18.61
N LEU A 318 -13.18 6.97 -18.82
CA LEU A 318 -11.97 7.56 -19.42
C LEU A 318 -10.79 7.50 -18.44
N GLU A 319 -9.66 6.99 -18.91
CA GLU A 319 -8.38 6.99 -18.19
C GLU A 319 -7.31 7.70 -19.02
N VAL A 320 -6.52 8.54 -18.35
CA VAL A 320 -5.47 9.34 -18.97
C VAL A 320 -4.22 9.24 -18.10
N LEU A 321 -3.06 8.97 -18.69
CA LEU A 321 -1.78 8.96 -18.01
C LEU A 321 -0.72 9.60 -18.91
N LEU A 322 -0.17 10.72 -18.45
CA LEU A 322 1.00 11.35 -19.05
C LEU A 322 2.27 10.73 -18.45
N LEU A 323 3.12 10.17 -19.30
CA LEU A 323 4.48 9.73 -18.98
C LEU A 323 5.49 10.77 -19.46
N GLU A 324 6.53 11.01 -18.67
CA GLU A 324 7.54 12.02 -18.94
C GLU A 324 8.96 11.47 -18.79
N GLY A 325 9.89 11.95 -19.63
CA GLY A 325 11.25 11.42 -19.73
C GLY A 325 11.24 9.95 -20.13
N VAL A 326 10.56 9.63 -21.23
CA VAL A 326 10.30 8.24 -21.65
C VAL A 326 11.41 7.69 -22.53
N GLU A 327 12.04 6.61 -22.08
CA GLU A 327 12.87 5.71 -22.89
C GLU A 327 12.00 4.58 -23.45
N ARG A 328 12.27 4.15 -24.69
CA ARG A 328 11.47 3.14 -25.40
C ARG A 328 12.36 1.97 -25.79
N HIS A 329 11.97 0.76 -25.38
CA HIS A 329 12.64 -0.48 -25.74
C HIS A 329 11.70 -1.36 -26.54
N ARG A 330 12.24 -2.01 -27.58
CA ARG A 330 11.51 -2.99 -28.38
C ARG A 330 12.07 -4.38 -28.12
N LEU A 331 11.21 -5.28 -27.67
CA LEU A 331 11.59 -6.63 -27.27
C LEU A 331 10.92 -7.65 -28.19
N ARG A 332 11.70 -8.56 -28.78
CA ARG A 332 11.10 -9.72 -29.45
C ARG A 332 10.57 -10.66 -28.37
N TRP A 333 9.29 -11.01 -28.46
CA TRP A 333 8.65 -11.90 -27.49
C TRP A 333 8.35 -13.26 -28.13
N PRO A 334 8.68 -14.39 -27.48
CA PRO A 334 8.41 -15.71 -28.01
C PRO A 334 6.94 -15.88 -28.41
N GLY A 335 6.71 -16.38 -29.63
CA GLY A 335 5.37 -16.58 -30.19
C GLY A 335 4.66 -15.32 -30.71
N ARG A 336 5.34 -14.17 -30.78
CA ARG A 336 4.78 -12.92 -31.33
C ARG A 336 5.48 -12.52 -32.63
N SER A 337 4.68 -12.07 -33.61
CA SER A 337 5.17 -11.51 -34.88
C SER A 337 5.63 -10.06 -34.73
N GLU A 338 4.99 -9.29 -33.84
CA GLU A 338 5.34 -7.90 -33.53
C GLU A 338 6.13 -7.83 -32.21
N PRO A 339 7.16 -6.96 -32.12
CA PRO A 339 7.90 -6.76 -30.88
C PRO A 339 7.03 -6.05 -29.84
N LEU A 340 7.24 -6.39 -28.57
CA LEU A 340 6.65 -5.67 -27.45
C LEU A 340 7.34 -4.32 -27.26
N GLU A 341 6.58 -3.29 -26.90
CA GLU A 341 7.10 -1.98 -26.54
C GLU A 341 7.10 -1.80 -25.01
N ILE A 342 8.28 -1.55 -24.46
CA ILE A 342 8.49 -1.26 -23.04
C ILE A 342 8.83 0.21 -22.91
N LEU A 343 7.99 0.94 -22.18
CA LEU A 343 8.14 2.37 -21.95
C LEU A 343 8.69 2.60 -20.55
N ILE A 344 9.93 3.06 -20.41
CA ILE A 344 10.50 3.40 -19.11
C ILE A 344 10.45 4.92 -18.95
N ALA A 345 9.53 5.40 -18.10
CA ALA A 345 9.30 6.82 -17.88
C ALA A 345 10.04 7.32 -16.64
N ARG A 346 10.71 8.46 -16.75
CA ARG A 346 11.28 9.18 -15.60
C ARG A 346 10.20 9.52 -14.55
N ARG A 347 9.03 10.00 -15.00
CA ARG A 347 7.88 10.31 -14.10
C ARG A 347 6.53 10.18 -14.81
N GLY A 348 5.43 10.20 -14.04
CA GLY A 348 4.09 10.13 -14.62
C GLY A 348 2.97 10.83 -13.83
N ARG A 349 1.88 11.19 -14.51
CA ARG A 349 0.69 11.83 -13.94
C ARG A 349 -0.59 11.26 -14.56
N GLY A 350 -1.45 10.64 -13.76
CA GLY A 350 -2.68 10.00 -14.25
C GLY A 350 -3.96 10.70 -13.81
N SER A 351 -5.08 10.45 -14.49
CA SER A 351 -6.41 10.93 -14.10
C SER A 351 -6.93 10.26 -12.83
N ARG A 352 -6.28 9.20 -12.35
CA ARG A 352 -6.54 8.60 -11.03
C ARG A 352 -5.54 9.06 -9.98
N ALA A 353 -5.97 9.11 -8.71
CA ALA A 353 -5.19 9.66 -7.60
C ALA A 353 -3.90 8.89 -7.27
N ASN A 354 -3.79 7.64 -7.71
CA ASN A 354 -2.61 6.80 -7.53
C ASN A 354 -2.19 6.26 -8.91
N GLY A 355 -1.22 6.91 -9.56
CA GLY A 355 -0.62 6.30 -10.75
C GLY A 355 0.19 5.08 -10.32
N ALA A 356 -0.04 3.93 -10.94
CA ALA A 356 0.73 2.71 -10.66
C ALA A 356 2.21 2.90 -11.02
N THR A 357 3.09 2.11 -10.40
CA THR A 357 4.55 2.07 -10.65
C THR A 357 4.86 1.49 -12.02
N GLY A 358 3.97 0.64 -12.53
CA GLY A 358 3.97 0.14 -13.90
C GLY A 358 2.54 -0.14 -14.36
N GLY A 359 2.39 -0.51 -15.62
CA GLY A 359 1.12 -1.00 -16.12
C GLY A 359 1.23 -1.57 -17.52
N THR A 360 0.52 -2.67 -17.74
CA THR A 360 0.44 -3.30 -19.05
C THR A 360 -0.34 -2.42 -20.03
N ILE A 361 0.28 -2.17 -21.18
CA ILE A 361 -0.38 -1.57 -22.34
C ILE A 361 -0.46 -2.66 -23.39
N PHE A 362 -1.47 -2.66 -24.25
CA PHE A 362 -1.74 -3.81 -25.11
C PHE A 362 -0.51 -4.33 -25.90
N GLY A 363 0.35 -3.46 -26.42
CA GLY A 363 1.60 -3.84 -27.08
C GLY A 363 2.82 -4.09 -26.18
N GLY A 364 2.69 -4.12 -24.85
CA GLY A 364 3.81 -4.24 -23.91
C GLY A 364 3.47 -3.68 -22.52
N PHE A 365 4.30 -2.82 -21.94
CA PHE A 365 4.00 -2.20 -20.65
C PHE A 365 4.81 -0.93 -20.43
N TYR A 366 4.40 -0.11 -19.47
CA TYR A 366 5.17 1.04 -19.01
C TYR A 366 5.63 0.87 -17.57
N LEU A 367 6.76 1.47 -17.24
CA LEU A 367 7.32 1.59 -15.89
C LEU A 367 7.57 3.05 -15.55
N ARG A 368 7.52 3.39 -14.26
CA ARG A 368 7.73 4.74 -13.73
C ARG A 368 8.88 4.76 -12.72
N LEU A 369 9.97 5.41 -13.10
CA LEU A 369 11.18 5.52 -12.30
C LEU A 369 11.02 6.45 -11.08
N ASP A 370 10.15 7.47 -11.13
CA ASP A 370 9.89 8.36 -10.00
C ASP A 370 9.32 7.61 -8.81
N LEU A 371 8.29 6.78 -9.05
CA LEU A 371 7.69 5.96 -8.01
C LEU A 371 8.59 4.80 -7.61
N LEU A 372 9.28 4.18 -8.57
CA LEU A 372 10.21 3.11 -8.26
C LEU A 372 11.37 3.62 -7.40
N ALA A 373 11.98 4.75 -7.74
CA ALA A 373 13.08 5.32 -6.96
C ALA A 373 12.61 5.76 -5.58
N ALA A 374 11.44 6.37 -5.46
CA ALA A 374 10.87 6.74 -4.16
C ALA A 374 10.56 5.50 -3.30
N ALA A 375 9.94 4.47 -3.89
CA ALA A 375 9.64 3.22 -3.20
C ALA A 375 10.91 2.45 -2.80
N ALA A 376 11.88 2.36 -3.71
CA ALA A 376 13.15 1.71 -3.48
C ALA A 376 13.99 2.44 -2.43
N ALA A 377 14.06 3.78 -2.46
CA ALA A 377 14.78 4.54 -1.44
C ALA A 377 14.13 4.38 -0.06
N ALA A 378 12.79 4.51 0.01
CA ALA A 378 12.06 4.29 1.25
C ALA A 378 12.19 2.83 1.76
N LEU A 379 12.45 1.87 0.87
CA LEU A 379 12.70 0.48 1.23
C LEU A 379 14.16 0.25 1.63
N GLU A 380 15.13 0.79 0.90
CA GLU A 380 16.57 0.67 1.15
C GLU A 380 16.91 1.08 2.58
N ASP A 381 16.43 2.26 2.99
CA ASP A 381 16.59 2.78 4.35
C ASP A 381 16.02 1.83 5.42
N ARG A 382 14.92 1.14 5.10
CA ARG A 382 14.30 0.17 6.02
C ARG A 382 15.13 -1.11 6.07
N LEU A 383 15.62 -1.59 4.94
CA LEU A 383 16.39 -2.81 4.81
C LEU A 383 17.77 -2.72 5.47
N ASP A 384 18.47 -1.59 5.35
CA ASP A 384 19.75 -1.35 6.02
C ASP A 384 19.64 -1.38 7.54
N ARG A 385 18.44 -1.15 8.07
CA ARG A 385 18.13 -1.14 9.50
C ARG A 385 17.61 -2.49 10.00
N VAL A 386 17.34 -3.46 9.12
CA VAL A 386 16.90 -4.80 9.51
C VAL A 386 18.06 -5.48 10.22
N ARG A 387 17.91 -5.65 11.54
CA ARG A 387 18.83 -6.47 12.31
C ARG A 387 18.51 -7.94 12.06
N PRO A 388 19.52 -8.83 12.04
CA PRO A 388 19.26 -10.26 12.11
C PRO A 388 18.30 -10.50 13.27
N LEU A 389 17.27 -11.33 13.05
CA LEU A 389 16.50 -11.83 14.18
C LEU A 389 17.51 -12.35 15.20
N PRO A 390 17.41 -11.96 16.49
CA PRO A 390 18.21 -12.64 17.47
C PRO A 390 17.93 -14.13 17.31
N GLU A 391 18.93 -14.97 17.55
CA GLU A 391 18.69 -16.39 17.79
C GLU A 391 17.85 -16.47 19.06
N VAL A 392 16.55 -16.19 18.94
CA VAL A 392 15.60 -16.30 20.04
C VAL A 392 15.06 -17.70 19.92
N PRO A 393 15.48 -18.66 20.75
CA PRO A 393 14.83 -19.97 20.84
C PRO A 393 13.38 -19.90 21.33
N ASN A 394 12.80 -18.69 21.45
CA ASN A 394 11.48 -18.38 22.01
C ASN A 394 10.72 -17.31 21.19
N LEU A 395 10.93 -17.21 19.87
CA LEU A 395 9.82 -16.70 19.05
C LEU A 395 8.68 -17.71 19.27
N PRO A 396 7.48 -17.26 19.68
CA PRO A 396 6.40 -18.21 19.91
C PRO A 396 6.15 -19.02 18.63
N PRO A 397 5.65 -20.26 18.72
CA PRO A 397 4.90 -20.78 17.59
C PRO A 397 3.86 -19.71 17.21
N PRO A 398 3.61 -19.45 15.92
CA PRO A 398 2.50 -18.58 15.52
C PRO A 398 1.27 -19.02 16.32
N LEU A 399 0.46 -18.07 16.79
CA LEU A 399 -0.85 -18.38 17.39
C LEU A 399 -1.48 -19.48 16.53
N GLU A 400 -1.80 -20.61 17.19
CA GLU A 400 -2.11 -21.92 16.59
C GLU A 400 -2.86 -21.81 15.25
N PRO A 401 -2.64 -22.77 14.33
CA PRO A 401 -3.36 -22.75 13.06
C PRO A 401 -4.84 -22.92 13.36
N VAL A 402 -5.62 -21.85 13.25
CA VAL A 402 -7.04 -21.99 12.94
C VAL A 402 -7.11 -22.03 11.42
N GLU A 403 -6.92 -23.23 10.92
CA GLU A 403 -7.45 -23.68 9.64
C GLU A 403 -8.98 -23.51 9.70
N GLU A 404 -9.46 -22.34 9.30
CA GLU A 404 -10.82 -22.03 8.83
C GLU A 404 -10.85 -20.49 8.62
N ASP A 405 -11.32 -20.03 7.46
CA ASP A 405 -11.48 -18.60 7.05
C ASP A 405 -10.38 -17.91 6.20
N GLY A 406 -9.35 -18.59 5.68
CA GLY A 406 -8.39 -17.97 4.74
C GLY A 406 -7.48 -16.88 5.34
N ARG A 407 -7.15 -17.02 6.63
CA ARG A 407 -6.21 -16.14 7.36
C ARG A 407 -4.76 -16.58 7.11
N LEU A 408 -3.83 -15.63 7.03
CA LEU A 408 -2.39 -15.93 6.91
C LEU A 408 -1.75 -16.08 8.30
N PRO A 409 -0.71 -16.93 8.45
CA PRO A 409 0.11 -16.96 9.66
C PRO A 409 0.88 -15.63 9.84
N GLU A 410 1.26 -15.30 11.08
CA GLU A 410 2.14 -14.16 11.35
C GLU A 410 3.49 -14.38 10.67
N ASP A 411 4.00 -13.35 9.99
CA ASP A 411 5.22 -13.43 9.20
C ASP A 411 6.42 -12.71 9.86
N TRP A 412 6.16 -11.87 10.86
CA TRP A 412 7.17 -11.18 11.66
C TRP A 412 8.14 -10.38 10.78
N ASP A 413 7.59 -9.43 10.03
CA ASP A 413 8.29 -8.56 9.08
C ASP A 413 9.09 -9.37 8.02
N LEU A 414 8.50 -10.47 7.56
CA LEU A 414 9.14 -11.39 6.60
C LEU A 414 9.53 -10.68 5.30
N ASP A 415 8.72 -9.73 4.82
CA ASP A 415 9.02 -8.94 3.62
C ASP A 415 10.37 -8.21 3.75
N LEU A 416 10.61 -7.55 4.89
CA LEU A 416 11.85 -6.85 5.14
C LEU A 416 13.04 -7.79 5.34
N ARG A 417 12.84 -8.92 6.03
CA ARG A 417 13.91 -9.92 6.23
C ARG A 417 14.32 -10.61 4.92
N LEU A 418 13.34 -10.97 4.09
CA LEU A 418 13.57 -11.49 2.74
C LEU A 418 14.35 -10.48 1.89
N GLY A 419 13.92 -9.21 1.91
CA GLY A 419 14.58 -8.14 1.17
C GLY A 419 16.03 -7.91 1.62
N ALA A 420 16.27 -7.82 2.93
CA ALA A 420 17.60 -7.61 3.49
C ALA A 420 18.54 -8.78 3.17
N ARG A 421 18.05 -10.02 3.30
CA ARG A 421 18.82 -11.21 2.93
C ARG A 421 19.14 -11.26 1.44
N CYS A 422 18.17 -10.92 0.58
CA CYS A 422 18.37 -10.89 -0.85
C CYS A 422 19.45 -9.88 -1.26
N ARG A 423 19.47 -8.68 -0.66
CA ARG A 423 20.52 -7.67 -0.88
C ARG A 423 21.88 -8.17 -0.41
N ALA A 424 21.95 -8.76 0.78
CA ALA A 424 23.20 -9.31 1.31
C ALA A 424 23.79 -10.42 0.41
N ASP A 425 22.94 -11.33 -0.08
CA ASP A 425 23.37 -12.46 -0.91
C ASP A 425 23.72 -12.03 -2.35
N SER A 426 23.05 -11.02 -2.91
CA SER A 426 23.24 -10.60 -4.32
C SER A 426 24.20 -9.41 -4.50
N GLY A 427 24.44 -8.61 -3.46
CA GLY A 427 25.19 -7.35 -3.55
C GLY A 427 24.47 -6.23 -4.32
N ARG A 428 23.19 -6.39 -4.66
CA ARG A 428 22.40 -5.41 -5.44
C ARG A 428 21.65 -4.44 -4.53
N SER A 429 21.42 -3.23 -5.00
CA SER A 429 20.57 -2.24 -4.34
C SER A 429 19.08 -2.60 -4.44
N ALA A 430 18.23 -2.11 -3.52
CA ALA A 430 16.77 -2.29 -3.64
C ALA A 430 16.24 -1.73 -4.96
N ARG A 431 16.84 -0.65 -5.47
CA ARG A 431 16.41 -0.05 -6.74
C ARG A 431 16.57 -1.00 -7.93
N GLU A 432 17.70 -1.71 -7.98
CA GLU A 432 17.94 -2.72 -9.03
C GLU A 432 16.99 -3.90 -8.89
N LEU A 433 16.75 -4.37 -7.66
CA LEU A 433 15.87 -5.49 -7.39
C LEU A 433 14.38 -5.16 -7.63
N GLU A 434 13.91 -3.97 -7.24
CA GLU A 434 12.55 -3.48 -7.55
C GLU A 434 12.34 -3.32 -9.05
N PHE A 435 13.35 -2.82 -9.77
CA PHE A 435 13.24 -2.65 -11.22
C PHE A 435 13.13 -3.98 -11.94
N GLU A 436 13.96 -4.94 -11.55
CA GLU A 436 13.88 -6.30 -12.04
C GLU A 436 12.51 -6.93 -11.77
N LEU A 437 12.06 -6.86 -10.52
CA LEU A 437 10.78 -7.42 -10.11
C LEU A 437 9.63 -6.79 -10.91
N LEU A 438 9.65 -5.47 -11.06
CA LEU A 438 8.60 -4.75 -11.78
C LEU A 438 8.56 -5.13 -13.27
N LEU A 439 9.73 -5.32 -13.92
CA LEU A 439 9.79 -5.86 -15.28
C LEU A 439 9.11 -7.23 -15.38
N LEU A 440 9.42 -8.13 -14.45
CA LEU A 440 8.86 -9.49 -14.43
C LEU A 440 7.37 -9.50 -14.09
N HIS A 441 6.93 -8.67 -13.15
CA HIS A 441 5.52 -8.53 -12.78
C HIS A 441 4.69 -8.03 -13.95
N GLU A 442 5.11 -6.95 -14.60
CA GLU A 442 4.40 -6.41 -15.75
C GLU A 442 4.40 -7.37 -16.94
N ALA A 443 5.52 -8.09 -17.16
CA ALA A 443 5.56 -9.17 -18.13
C ALA A 443 4.60 -10.33 -17.78
N GLY A 444 4.40 -10.59 -16.49
CA GLY A 444 3.47 -11.58 -15.95
C GLY A 444 2.02 -11.38 -16.40
N HIS A 445 1.61 -10.14 -16.66
CA HIS A 445 0.29 -9.80 -17.21
C HIS A 445 0.15 -10.15 -18.70
N LEU A 446 1.25 -10.15 -19.47
CA LEU A 446 1.22 -10.30 -20.93
C LEU A 446 0.68 -11.64 -21.40
N ALA A 447 0.88 -12.72 -20.63
CA ALA A 447 0.33 -14.03 -20.94
C ALA A 447 -1.21 -14.02 -21.05
N GLU A 448 -1.87 -13.10 -20.33
CA GLU A 448 -3.32 -12.94 -20.36
C GLU A 448 -3.74 -11.83 -21.32
N VAL A 449 -2.96 -10.75 -21.42
CA VAL A 449 -3.32 -9.56 -22.21
C VAL A 449 -3.06 -9.76 -23.71
N LEU A 450 -1.96 -10.38 -24.12
CA LEU A 450 -1.61 -10.54 -25.53
C LEU A 450 -2.62 -11.38 -26.33
N PRO A 451 -3.14 -12.52 -25.81
CA PRO A 451 -4.18 -13.28 -26.52
C PRO A 451 -5.48 -12.51 -26.76
N LEU A 452 -5.73 -11.42 -26.02
CA LEU A 452 -6.92 -10.57 -26.20
C LEU A 452 -6.81 -9.66 -27.45
N LEU A 453 -5.61 -9.52 -28.01
CA LEU A 453 -5.30 -8.56 -29.09
C LEU A 453 -5.30 -9.18 -30.49
N ASP A 454 -5.07 -10.47 -30.61
CA ASP A 454 -4.96 -11.17 -31.89
C ASP A 454 -6.33 -11.52 -32.51
N GLY A 455 -7.16 -10.50 -32.77
CA GLY A 455 -8.34 -10.65 -33.63
C GLY A 455 -9.64 -11.08 -32.95
N GLY A 456 -9.85 -10.70 -31.68
CA GLY A 456 -11.18 -10.69 -31.04
C GLY A 456 -11.84 -12.05 -30.77
N ARG A 457 -11.20 -13.18 -31.08
CA ARG A 457 -11.82 -14.52 -30.95
C ARG A 457 -11.61 -15.21 -29.59
N ARG A 458 -10.92 -14.60 -28.62
CA ARG A 458 -10.59 -15.25 -27.33
C ARG A 458 -10.82 -14.39 -26.08
N LEU A 459 -11.88 -13.58 -26.06
CA LEU A 459 -12.36 -12.96 -24.80
C LEU A 459 -13.07 -13.97 -23.89
N TRP A 460 -13.64 -15.04 -24.46
CA TRP A 460 -14.42 -16.04 -23.73
C TRP A 460 -13.67 -16.76 -22.61
N PRO A 461 -12.38 -17.17 -22.77
CA PRO A 461 -11.65 -17.80 -21.67
C PRO A 461 -11.34 -16.87 -20.49
N ALA A 462 -11.22 -15.56 -20.73
CA ALA A 462 -10.94 -14.56 -19.69
C ALA A 462 -12.20 -14.12 -18.93
N LEU A 463 -13.38 -14.24 -19.56
CA LEU A 463 -14.64 -13.75 -19.00
C LEU A 463 -15.04 -14.46 -17.69
N PRO A 464 -14.95 -15.80 -17.53
CA PRO A 464 -15.21 -16.46 -16.26
C PRO A 464 -14.28 -16.00 -15.15
N ALA A 465 -12.99 -15.81 -15.45
CA ALA A 465 -12.01 -15.33 -14.48
C ALA A 465 -12.31 -13.89 -14.05
N ALA A 466 -12.63 -13.02 -15.01
CA ALA A 466 -13.01 -11.64 -14.77
C ALA A 466 -14.31 -11.52 -13.96
N LEU A 467 -15.33 -12.32 -14.28
CA LEU A 467 -16.60 -12.37 -13.54
C LEU A 467 -16.40 -12.89 -12.12
N ALA A 468 -15.65 -13.99 -11.96
CA ALA A 468 -15.33 -14.52 -10.64
C ALA A 468 -14.50 -13.52 -9.81
N SER A 469 -13.57 -12.80 -10.45
CA SER A 469 -12.83 -11.72 -9.82
C SER A 469 -13.75 -10.58 -9.37
N TRP A 470 -14.68 -10.15 -10.23
CA TRP A 470 -15.66 -9.11 -9.92
C TRP A 470 -16.55 -9.50 -8.74
N LEU A 471 -17.14 -10.70 -8.78
CA LEU A 471 -18.01 -11.21 -7.72
C LEU A 471 -17.29 -11.29 -6.36
N ARG A 472 -15.98 -11.54 -6.36
CA ARG A 472 -15.19 -11.68 -5.12
C ARG A 472 -14.58 -10.38 -4.62
N SER A 473 -14.14 -9.50 -5.51
CA SER A 473 -13.30 -8.34 -5.16
C SER A 473 -13.86 -6.99 -5.58
N GLY A 474 -14.98 -6.97 -6.33
CA GLY A 474 -15.55 -5.77 -6.92
C GLY A 474 -14.72 -5.20 -8.08
N ASP A 475 -13.72 -5.95 -8.57
CA ASP A 475 -12.83 -5.55 -9.65
C ASP A 475 -12.55 -6.74 -10.59
N PRO A 476 -12.75 -6.61 -11.90
CA PRO A 476 -12.67 -7.73 -12.84
C PRO A 476 -11.22 -8.07 -13.21
N MET A 477 -10.25 -7.27 -12.75
CA MET A 477 -8.83 -7.36 -13.12
C MET A 477 -7.94 -7.79 -11.96
N THR A 478 -8.44 -7.83 -10.72
CA THR A 478 -7.68 -8.28 -9.53
C THR A 478 -7.01 -9.65 -9.72
N TRP A 479 -7.63 -10.57 -10.47
CA TRP A 479 -7.06 -11.89 -10.76
C TRP A 479 -5.78 -11.83 -11.61
N LEU A 480 -5.54 -10.74 -12.34
CA LEU A 480 -4.31 -10.57 -13.12
C LEU A 480 -3.11 -10.34 -12.19
N GLU A 481 -3.29 -9.55 -11.13
CA GLU A 481 -2.23 -9.24 -10.17
C GLU A 481 -1.72 -10.49 -9.43
N GLU A 482 -2.61 -11.39 -9.01
CA GLU A 482 -2.20 -12.66 -8.39
C GLU A 482 -1.38 -13.54 -9.34
N ARG A 483 -1.74 -13.57 -10.63
CA ARG A 483 -1.04 -14.39 -11.63
C ARG A 483 0.30 -13.77 -12.03
N ALA A 484 0.34 -12.44 -12.17
CA ALA A 484 1.55 -11.69 -12.47
C ALA A 484 2.59 -11.86 -11.35
N GLY A 485 2.18 -11.65 -10.09
CA GLY A 485 3.07 -11.82 -8.95
C GLY A 485 3.61 -13.26 -8.81
N LEU A 486 2.75 -14.26 -9.06
CA LEU A 486 3.18 -15.67 -9.03
C LEU A 486 4.15 -16.02 -10.18
N ARG A 487 3.89 -15.51 -11.41
CA ARG A 487 4.81 -15.67 -12.55
C ARG A 487 6.14 -14.96 -12.31
N ALA A 488 6.12 -13.77 -11.72
CA ALA A 488 7.33 -13.03 -11.36
C ALA A 488 8.15 -13.79 -10.32
N LEU A 489 7.51 -14.36 -9.29
CA LEU A 489 8.19 -15.20 -8.30
C LEU A 489 8.84 -16.45 -8.92
N ALA A 490 8.15 -17.11 -9.85
CA ALA A 490 8.68 -18.28 -10.56
C ALA A 490 9.82 -17.93 -11.53
N ALA A 491 9.79 -16.74 -12.14
CA ALA A 491 10.79 -16.33 -13.13
C ALA A 491 12.01 -15.61 -12.52
N SER A 492 11.89 -15.02 -11.34
CA SER A 492 12.91 -14.12 -10.80
C SER A 492 14.21 -14.87 -10.45
N PRO A 493 15.40 -14.33 -10.82
CA PRO A 493 16.67 -14.77 -10.26
C PRO A 493 16.82 -14.46 -8.77
N HIS A 494 16.01 -13.53 -8.25
CA HIS A 494 15.98 -13.09 -6.85
C HIS A 494 14.61 -13.39 -6.19
N PRO A 495 14.19 -14.66 -6.07
CA PRO A 495 12.83 -15.02 -5.64
C PRO A 495 12.50 -14.58 -4.21
N ARG A 496 13.49 -14.36 -3.34
CA ARG A 496 13.25 -13.74 -2.03
C ARG A 496 12.69 -12.33 -2.15
N TRP A 497 13.18 -11.55 -3.11
CA TRP A 497 12.68 -10.20 -3.37
C TRP A 497 11.25 -10.23 -3.90
N ALA A 498 10.97 -11.11 -4.87
CA ALA A 498 9.63 -11.29 -5.41
C ALA A 498 8.61 -11.75 -4.33
N LEU A 499 9.02 -12.67 -3.45
CA LEU A 499 8.18 -13.09 -2.33
C LEU A 499 7.95 -11.95 -1.33
N ALA A 500 8.96 -11.12 -1.06
CA ALA A 500 8.82 -9.95 -0.18
C ALA A 500 7.73 -8.99 -0.68
N ASP A 501 7.64 -8.77 -1.99
CA ASP A 501 6.58 -7.95 -2.58
C ASP A 501 5.19 -8.58 -2.41
N LEU A 502 5.05 -9.90 -2.65
CA LEU A 502 3.78 -10.61 -2.40
C LEU A 502 3.33 -10.49 -0.94
N VAL A 503 4.25 -10.65 0.02
CA VAL A 503 4.01 -10.47 1.46
C VAL A 503 3.54 -9.04 1.74
N ARG A 504 4.25 -8.04 1.21
CA ARG A 504 3.90 -6.62 1.37
C ARG A 504 2.52 -6.29 0.80
N GLY A 505 2.21 -6.82 -0.38
CA GLY A 505 0.92 -6.67 -1.07
C GLY A 505 -0.24 -7.27 -0.28
N ALA A 506 -0.02 -8.41 0.38
CA ALA A 506 -1.01 -9.09 1.22
C ALA A 506 -1.32 -8.36 2.55
N HIS A 507 -0.46 -7.44 3.00
CA HIS A 507 -0.67 -6.65 4.23
C HIS A 507 -1.10 -5.20 3.97
N SER A 508 -0.38 -4.53 3.08
CA SER A 508 -0.42 -3.08 2.92
C SER A 508 -1.04 -2.62 1.60
N GLY A 509 -1.35 -3.56 0.69
CA GLY A 509 -1.99 -3.24 -0.58
C GLY A 509 -3.41 -2.66 -0.42
N PRO A 510 -3.93 -1.96 -1.46
CA PRO A 510 -5.33 -1.59 -1.55
C PRO A 510 -6.24 -2.79 -1.26
N PRO A 511 -7.41 -2.59 -0.60
CA PRO A 511 -8.24 -3.71 -0.14
C PRO A 511 -8.52 -4.79 -1.19
N ARG A 512 -8.76 -4.40 -2.45
CA ARG A 512 -9.01 -5.32 -3.57
C ARG A 512 -7.82 -6.20 -3.93
N TYR A 513 -6.58 -5.68 -3.87
CA TYR A 513 -5.38 -6.45 -4.19
C TYR A 513 -4.87 -7.26 -3.00
N ARG A 514 -5.17 -6.79 -1.78
CA ARG A 514 -4.79 -7.48 -0.54
C ARG A 514 -5.32 -8.91 -0.50
N SER A 515 -6.59 -9.13 -0.84
CA SER A 515 -7.21 -10.46 -0.82
C SER A 515 -6.63 -11.39 -1.89
N ALA A 516 -6.26 -10.87 -3.06
CA ALA A 516 -5.59 -11.63 -4.11
C ALA A 516 -4.22 -12.13 -3.67
N TYR A 517 -3.36 -11.24 -3.16
CA TYR A 517 -2.04 -11.63 -2.67
C TYR A 517 -2.12 -12.57 -1.45
N ARG A 518 -3.10 -12.40 -0.56
CA ARG A 518 -3.35 -13.35 0.53
C ARG A 518 -3.67 -14.76 0.03
N ARG A 519 -4.43 -14.89 -1.07
CA ARG A 519 -4.73 -16.20 -1.66
C ARG A 519 -3.48 -16.87 -2.22
N VAL A 520 -2.66 -16.12 -2.96
CA VAL A 520 -1.39 -16.63 -3.49
C VAL A 520 -0.50 -17.12 -2.36
N LEU A 521 -0.37 -16.34 -1.28
CA LEU A 521 0.41 -16.76 -0.11
C LEU A 521 -0.19 -17.98 0.58
N GLY A 522 -1.51 -18.07 0.72
CA GLY A 522 -2.19 -19.26 1.26
C GLY A 522 -1.83 -20.53 0.49
N GLU A 523 -1.93 -20.49 -0.84
CA GLU A 523 -1.58 -21.64 -1.69
C GLU A 523 -0.08 -21.96 -1.68
N LEU A 524 0.79 -20.95 -1.60
CA LEU A 524 2.23 -21.17 -1.42
C LEU A 524 2.51 -21.86 -0.07
N ILE A 525 1.82 -21.44 0.99
CA ILE A 525 1.96 -22.04 2.33
C ILE A 525 1.45 -23.47 2.33
N GLU A 526 0.28 -23.75 1.74
CA GLU A 526 -0.24 -25.11 1.58
C GLU A 526 0.75 -26.01 0.81
N ALA A 527 1.29 -25.52 -0.31
CA ALA A 527 2.27 -26.24 -1.11
C ALA A 527 3.59 -26.49 -0.36
N ALA A 528 4.00 -25.56 0.51
CA ALA A 528 5.18 -25.66 1.35
C ALA A 528 4.99 -26.64 2.52
N THR A 529 3.82 -26.62 3.16
CA THR A 529 3.43 -27.59 4.19
C THR A 529 3.41 -29.00 3.62
N ALA A 530 2.83 -29.19 2.43
CA ALA A 530 2.86 -30.47 1.72
C ALA A 530 4.27 -30.92 1.33
N ALA A 531 5.25 -30.00 1.29
CA ALA A 531 6.66 -30.27 1.01
C ALA A 531 7.54 -30.32 2.28
N ASP A 532 6.93 -30.32 3.47
CA ASP A 532 7.60 -30.32 4.78
C ASP A 532 8.66 -29.20 4.90
N LEU A 533 8.31 -28.01 4.42
CA LEU A 533 9.16 -26.83 4.54
C LEU A 533 8.95 -26.13 5.90
N PRO A 534 9.95 -25.38 6.39
CA PRO A 534 9.84 -24.56 7.59
C PRO A 534 8.59 -23.66 7.58
N PRO A 535 8.10 -23.24 8.76
CA PRO A 535 6.94 -22.36 8.87
C PRO A 535 7.18 -21.03 8.14
N PHE A 536 6.08 -20.38 7.70
CA PHE A 536 6.11 -19.18 6.85
C PHE A 536 7.06 -18.08 7.33
N TRP A 537 7.06 -17.79 8.64
CA TRP A 537 7.95 -16.78 9.23
C TRP A 537 9.45 -17.09 9.10
N ALA A 538 9.84 -18.33 8.77
CA ALA A 538 11.25 -18.72 8.62
C ALA A 538 11.71 -18.77 7.15
N TRP A 539 10.87 -18.35 6.20
CA TRP A 539 11.16 -18.49 4.78
C TRP A 539 12.28 -17.58 4.27
N ASP A 540 12.70 -16.58 5.04
CA ASP A 540 13.93 -15.82 4.78
C ASP A 540 15.19 -16.69 4.76
N ARG A 541 15.13 -17.87 5.42
CA ARG A 541 16.22 -18.86 5.48
C ARG A 541 16.14 -19.93 4.41
N LEU A 542 15.09 -19.95 3.59
CA LEU A 542 14.96 -20.92 2.51
C LEU A 542 15.94 -20.60 1.37
N GLU A 543 16.44 -21.66 0.74
CA GLU A 543 17.23 -21.54 -0.49
C GLU A 543 16.39 -20.93 -1.63
N PRO A 544 16.94 -20.03 -2.46
CA PRO A 544 16.18 -19.37 -3.54
C PRO A 544 15.51 -20.37 -4.49
N GLY A 545 16.20 -21.47 -4.84
CA GLY A 545 15.66 -22.52 -5.70
C GLY A 545 14.41 -23.21 -5.14
N ARG A 546 14.29 -23.32 -3.80
CA ARG A 546 13.09 -23.89 -3.16
C ARG A 546 11.89 -22.95 -3.28
N LEU A 547 12.11 -21.64 -3.11
CA LEU A 547 11.05 -20.64 -3.27
C LEU A 547 10.52 -20.61 -4.72
N ARG A 548 11.44 -20.69 -5.70
CA ARG A 548 11.06 -20.79 -7.12
C ARG A 548 10.24 -22.05 -7.39
N ALA A 549 10.71 -23.21 -6.93
CA ALA A 549 10.02 -24.49 -7.13
C ALA A 549 8.61 -24.51 -6.50
N LEU A 550 8.40 -23.83 -5.37
CA LEU A 550 7.07 -23.64 -4.79
C LEU A 550 6.16 -22.85 -5.74
N ALA A 551 6.64 -21.73 -6.27
CA ALA A 551 5.86 -20.90 -7.19
C ALA A 551 5.53 -21.64 -8.50
N GLU A 552 6.48 -22.37 -9.06
CA GLU A 552 6.28 -23.22 -10.23
C GLU A 552 5.23 -24.30 -9.97
N ARG A 553 5.26 -24.93 -8.79
CA ARG A 553 4.25 -25.92 -8.39
C ARG A 553 2.86 -25.32 -8.30
N VAL A 554 2.72 -24.13 -7.70
CA VAL A 554 1.42 -23.43 -7.62
C VAL A 554 0.95 -22.98 -9.01
N LEU A 555 1.85 -22.51 -9.89
CA LEU A 555 1.51 -22.20 -11.29
C LEU A 555 0.96 -23.43 -12.01
N ALA A 556 1.66 -24.56 -11.91
CA ALA A 556 1.24 -25.82 -12.52
C ALA A 556 -0.10 -26.31 -11.97
N GLY A 557 -0.30 -26.24 -10.65
CA GLY A 557 -1.57 -26.58 -10.00
C GLY A 557 -2.75 -25.73 -10.47
N ARG A 558 -2.50 -24.47 -10.85
CA ARG A 558 -3.49 -23.57 -11.45
C ARG A 558 -3.63 -23.70 -12.97
N GLY A 559 -2.84 -24.55 -13.63
CA GLY A 559 -2.79 -24.66 -15.09
C GLY A 559 -2.30 -23.38 -15.77
N LEU A 560 -1.45 -22.60 -15.10
CA LEU A 560 -0.92 -21.34 -15.61
C LEU A 560 0.45 -21.55 -16.26
N ALA A 561 0.63 -20.98 -17.45
CA ALA A 561 1.94 -20.97 -18.10
C ALA A 561 2.92 -20.03 -17.36
N PRO A 562 4.19 -20.45 -17.17
CA PRO A 562 5.25 -19.57 -16.70
C PRO A 562 5.63 -18.53 -17.76
N LEU A 563 6.45 -17.55 -17.39
CA LEU A 563 7.07 -16.65 -18.36
C LEU A 563 8.09 -17.43 -19.23
N PRO A 564 8.16 -17.13 -20.54
CA PRO A 564 9.11 -17.80 -21.42
C PRO A 564 10.55 -17.39 -21.09
N ALA A 565 11.45 -18.37 -20.98
CA ALA A 565 12.82 -18.15 -20.53
C ALA A 565 13.57 -17.12 -21.42
N GLU A 566 13.43 -17.21 -22.74
CA GLU A 566 14.10 -16.26 -23.65
C GLU A 566 13.56 -14.83 -23.49
N GLY A 567 12.27 -14.69 -23.17
CA GLY A 567 11.65 -13.40 -22.88
C GLY A 567 12.13 -12.82 -21.56
N VAL A 568 12.28 -13.66 -20.54
CA VAL A 568 12.82 -13.28 -19.22
C VAL A 568 14.26 -12.81 -19.36
N GLU A 569 15.13 -13.58 -20.03
CA GLU A 569 16.53 -13.19 -20.26
C GLU A 569 16.64 -11.84 -20.95
N ALA A 570 15.83 -11.61 -21.99
CA ALA A 570 15.85 -10.37 -22.74
C ALA A 570 15.29 -9.17 -21.94
N LEU A 571 14.33 -9.39 -21.03
CA LEU A 571 13.85 -8.37 -20.09
C LEU A 571 14.93 -8.00 -19.07
N LEU A 572 15.58 -9.01 -18.49
CA LEU A 572 16.61 -8.82 -17.47
C LEU A 572 17.89 -8.18 -18.02
N ALA A 573 18.08 -8.22 -19.34
CA ALA A 573 19.16 -7.53 -20.02
C ALA A 573 18.91 -6.01 -20.19
N LEU A 574 17.71 -5.50 -19.90
CA LEU A 574 17.43 -4.07 -19.98
C LEU A 574 18.17 -3.33 -18.86
N PRO A 575 18.96 -2.30 -19.19
CA PRO A 575 19.70 -1.56 -18.18
C PRO A 575 18.74 -0.78 -17.28
N LEU A 576 19.02 -0.76 -15.97
CA LEU A 576 18.37 0.19 -15.07
C LEU A 576 18.80 1.61 -15.46
N PRO A 577 17.88 2.51 -15.86
CA PRO A 577 18.28 3.86 -16.22
C PRO A 577 18.83 4.61 -15.01
N ALA A 578 19.68 5.61 -15.26
CA ALA A 578 20.21 6.47 -14.20
C ALA A 578 19.08 7.04 -13.34
N ALA A 579 19.34 7.26 -12.05
CA ALA A 579 18.35 7.88 -11.18
C ALA A 579 17.95 9.23 -11.79
N PRO A 580 16.66 9.60 -11.79
CA PRO A 580 16.31 10.97 -12.11
C PRO A 580 17.16 11.88 -11.22
N ALA A 581 17.87 12.85 -11.82
CA ALA A 581 18.43 13.93 -11.02
C ALA A 581 17.28 14.48 -10.15
N ALA A 582 17.55 14.76 -8.88
CA ALA A 582 16.60 15.49 -8.06
C ALA A 582 16.45 16.87 -8.73
N ASP A 583 15.45 17.01 -9.60
CA ASP A 583 15.07 18.32 -10.12
C ASP A 583 14.55 19.08 -8.90
N GLY A 584 15.32 20.08 -8.46
CA GLY A 584 15.04 20.90 -7.28
C GLY A 584 13.77 21.74 -7.37
#